data_AF-A0A1S1P4J6-F1
#
_entry.id   AF-A0A1S1P4J6-F1
#
_cell.length_a   1.000
_cell.length_b   1.000
_cell.length_c   1.000
_cell.angle_alpha   90.00
_cell.angle_beta   90.00
_cell.angle_gamma   90.00
#
_symmetry.space_group_name_H-M   'P 1'
#
loop_
_entity.id
_entity.type
_entity.pdbx_description
1 polymer ?
#
loop_
_entity_poly.entity_id
_entity_poly.type
_entity_poly.pdbx_seq_one_letter_code
_entity_poly.pdbx_strand_id
1 'polypeptide(L)'
;MPADKPDRRPTTTSEEAGIAADPDNPEWTEADFRSAVPFEQAFPVLAEKLRRTRGPQSAPTKQLVSLRLDHDVLLRFRATGPGWRSRMNEALRRAAADLPD
;
A
#
# COMPACT_ATOMS: atom_id res chain seq x y z
N MET A 1 -1.04 -21.60 3.30
CA MET A 1 -0.63 -21.81 1.91
C MET A 1 -0.07 -20.50 1.38
N PRO A 2 1.23 -20.37 1.11
CA PRO A 2 1.70 -19.22 0.34
C PRO A 2 1.11 -19.35 -1.07
N ALA A 3 0.47 -18.31 -1.58
CA ALA A 3 -0.02 -18.30 -2.95
C ALA A 3 1.21 -18.31 -3.88
N ASP A 4 1.35 -19.39 -4.63
CA ASP A 4 2.33 -19.51 -5.70
C ASP A 4 2.04 -18.40 -6.72
N LYS A 5 3.04 -17.56 -7.03
CA LYS A 5 2.87 -16.52 -8.04
C LYS A 5 2.72 -17.22 -9.39
N PRO A 6 1.71 -16.87 -10.22
CA PRO A 6 1.58 -17.50 -11.53
C PRO A 6 2.84 -17.24 -12.34
N ASP A 7 3.35 -18.31 -12.94
CA ASP A 7 4.54 -18.28 -13.80
C ASP A 7 4.35 -17.21 -14.88
N ARG A 8 5.35 -16.32 -15.03
CA ARG A 8 5.26 -15.24 -16.02
C ARG A 8 5.35 -15.90 -17.38
N ARG A 9 4.28 -15.84 -18.18
CA ARG A 9 4.33 -16.33 -19.56
C ARG A 9 5.51 -15.66 -20.29
N PRO A 10 6.35 -16.41 -21.02
CA PRO A 10 7.40 -15.81 -21.82
C PRO A 10 6.76 -14.84 -22.83
N THR A 11 7.40 -13.68 -23.01
CA THR A 11 7.00 -12.70 -24.03
C THR A 11 7.05 -13.35 -25.41
N THR A 12 6.05 -13.04 -26.22
CA THR A 12 5.97 -13.48 -27.61
C THR A 12 6.86 -12.58 -28.48
N THR A 13 7.39 -13.11 -29.59
CA THR A 13 8.25 -12.37 -30.53
C THR A 13 7.64 -11.06 -31.05
N SER A 14 6.31 -10.96 -31.10
CA SER A 14 5.60 -9.73 -31.49
C SER A 14 5.59 -8.65 -30.38
N GLU A 15 5.59 -9.04 -29.11
CA GLU A 15 5.71 -8.11 -27.98
C GLU A 15 7.14 -7.57 -27.87
N GLU A 16 8.14 -8.44 -28.09
CA GLU A 16 9.57 -8.05 -28.11
C GLU A 16 9.87 -7.05 -29.24
N ALA A 17 9.30 -7.25 -30.43
CA ALA A 17 9.45 -6.32 -31.55
C ALA A 17 8.80 -4.94 -31.29
N GLY A 18 7.70 -4.90 -30.54
CA GLY A 18 7.04 -3.64 -30.16
C GLY A 18 7.84 -2.85 -29.13
N ILE A 19 8.51 -3.54 -28.20
CA ILE A 19 9.38 -2.92 -27.18
C ILE A 19 10.64 -2.33 -27.84
N ALA A 20 11.27 -3.08 -28.75
CA ALA A 20 12.51 -2.66 -29.42
C ALA A 20 12.33 -1.47 -30.38
N ALA A 21 11.10 -1.18 -30.82
CA ALA A 21 10.80 -0.13 -31.79
C ALA A 21 10.42 1.22 -31.16
N ASP A 22 10.35 1.32 -29.82
CA ASP A 22 9.97 2.55 -29.12
C ASP A 22 11.15 3.55 -29.11
N PRO A 23 11.08 4.67 -29.87
CA PRO A 23 12.15 5.66 -29.90
C PRO A 23 12.34 6.39 -28.56
N ASP A 24 11.32 6.42 -27.70
CA ASP A 24 11.37 7.07 -26.39
C ASP A 24 11.88 6.14 -25.29
N ASN A 25 12.00 4.83 -25.58
CA ASN A 25 12.49 3.83 -24.64
C ASN A 25 13.47 2.85 -25.33
N PRO A 26 14.66 3.33 -25.74
CA PRO A 26 15.67 2.48 -26.36
C PRO A 26 16.21 1.43 -25.37
N GLU A 27 16.68 0.32 -25.92
CA GLU A 27 17.37 -0.71 -25.15
C GLU A 27 18.61 -0.15 -24.44
N TRP A 28 18.77 -0.50 -23.17
CA TRP A 28 19.91 -0.03 -22.37
C TRP A 28 21.21 -0.67 -22.85
N THR A 29 22.23 0.17 -23.04
CA THR A 29 23.57 -0.28 -23.38
C THR A 29 24.39 -0.60 -22.13
N GLU A 30 25.49 -1.33 -22.30
CA GLU A 30 26.48 -1.58 -21.23
C GLU A 30 27.08 -0.28 -20.67
N ALA A 31 27.13 0.79 -21.47
CA ALA A 31 27.57 2.09 -20.98
C ALA A 31 26.52 2.72 -20.04
N ASP A 32 25.23 2.58 -20.35
CA ASP A 32 24.14 3.09 -19.52
C ASP A 32 24.15 2.40 -18.15
N PHE A 33 24.30 1.08 -18.12
CA PHE A 33 24.43 0.32 -16.86
C PHE A 33 25.63 0.76 -16.02
N ARG A 34 26.78 0.99 -16.65
CA ARG A 34 27.97 1.49 -15.93
C ARG A 34 27.79 2.90 -15.38
N SER A 35 26.95 3.72 -16.00
CA SER A 35 26.66 5.09 -15.58
C SER A 35 25.47 5.21 -14.63
N ALA A 36 24.75 4.10 -14.38
CA ALA A 36 23.55 4.10 -13.56
C ALA A 36 23.88 4.47 -12.10
N VAL A 37 23.00 5.28 -11.50
CA VAL A 37 23.10 5.69 -10.09
C VAL A 37 21.83 5.32 -9.33
N PRO A 38 21.91 5.14 -8.00
CA PRO A 38 20.72 4.93 -7.17
C PRO A 38 19.68 6.04 -7.36
N PHE A 39 18.40 5.69 -7.20
CA PHE A 39 17.28 6.61 -7.36
C PHE A 39 17.42 7.88 -6.51
N GLU A 40 17.93 7.75 -5.28
CA GLU A 40 18.12 8.90 -4.40
C GLU A 40 19.18 9.88 -4.91
N GLN A 41 20.14 9.40 -5.69
CA GLN A 41 21.16 10.24 -6.33
C GLN A 41 20.63 10.87 -7.61
N ALA A 42 19.86 10.13 -8.41
CA ALA A 42 19.23 10.65 -9.63
C ALA A 42 18.15 11.70 -9.34
N PHE A 43 17.38 11.53 -8.26
CA PHE A 43 16.22 12.36 -7.93
C PHE A 43 16.19 12.78 -6.44
N PRO A 44 17.16 13.58 -5.96
CA PRO A 44 17.33 13.87 -4.53
C PRO A 44 16.10 14.54 -3.89
N VAL A 45 15.49 15.51 -4.57
CA VAL A 45 14.30 16.24 -4.07
C VAL A 45 13.07 15.32 -3.97
N LEU A 46 12.91 14.40 -4.91
CA LEU A 46 11.79 13.45 -4.90
C LEU A 46 12.00 12.36 -3.85
N ALA A 47 13.24 11.87 -3.71
CA ALA A 47 13.61 10.93 -2.67
C ALA A 47 13.35 11.50 -1.27
N GLU A 48 13.66 12.78 -1.03
CA GLU A 48 13.35 13.45 0.24
C GLU A 48 11.83 13.50 0.51
N LYS A 49 11.02 13.80 -0.53
CA LYS A 49 9.55 13.79 -0.40
C LYS A 49 8.99 12.39 -0.13
N LEU A 50 9.54 11.37 -0.77
CA LEU A 50 9.10 9.97 -0.60
C LEU A 50 9.57 9.36 0.72
N ARG A 51 10.70 9.82 1.28
CA ARG A 51 11.15 9.47 2.64
C ARG A 51 10.17 9.88 3.73
N ARG A 52 9.23 10.79 3.45
CA ARG A 52 8.10 11.14 4.33
C ARG A 52 6.97 10.10 4.28
N THR A 53 7.23 8.89 3.78
CA THR A 53 6.32 7.76 3.97
C THR A 53 6.31 7.39 5.44
N ARG A 54 5.10 7.22 5.99
CA ARG A 54 4.80 6.91 7.39
C ARG A 54 5.83 5.90 7.94
N GLY A 55 6.56 6.31 8.97
CA GLY A 55 7.53 5.46 9.66
C GLY A 55 6.92 4.14 10.14
N PRO A 56 7.76 3.17 10.58
CA PRO A 56 7.29 1.87 11.05
C PRO A 56 6.10 2.06 11.99
N GLN A 57 5.02 1.33 11.73
CA GLN A 57 3.76 1.47 12.43
C GLN A 57 4.00 1.26 13.92
N SER A 58 4.13 2.35 14.70
CA SER A 58 4.35 2.25 16.14
C SER A 58 3.22 1.45 16.75
N ALA A 59 3.58 0.31 17.35
CA ALA A 59 2.64 -0.53 18.08
C ALA A 59 2.04 0.25 19.27
N PRO A 60 0.78 -0.03 19.66
CA PRO A 60 -0.05 -1.14 19.21
C PRO A 60 -0.82 -0.84 17.92
N THR A 61 -0.61 -1.70 16.92
CA THR A 61 -1.38 -1.69 15.69
C THR A 61 -2.82 -2.08 15.98
N LYS A 62 -3.80 -1.37 15.41
CA LYS A 62 -5.21 -1.78 15.47
C LYS A 62 -5.32 -3.24 15.02
N GLN A 63 -5.90 -4.08 15.87
CA GLN A 63 -6.13 -5.48 15.54
C GLN A 63 -7.43 -5.59 14.73
N LEU A 64 -7.37 -6.28 13.59
CA LEU A 64 -8.57 -6.62 12.82
C LEU A 64 -9.21 -7.85 13.48
N VAL A 65 -10.40 -7.68 14.03
CA VAL A 65 -11.19 -8.77 14.60
C VAL A 65 -12.52 -8.91 13.86
N SER A 66 -13.04 -10.13 13.79
CA SER A 66 -14.39 -10.38 13.27
C SER A 66 -15.38 -10.30 14.44
N LEU A 67 -16.18 -9.24 14.49
CA LEU A 67 -17.20 -9.00 15.52
C LEU A 67 -18.58 -8.96 14.90
N ARG A 68 -19.55 -9.66 15.50
CA ARG A 68 -20.97 -9.50 15.16
C ARG A 68 -21.54 -8.34 15.96
N LEU A 69 -22.20 -7.42 15.27
CA LEU A 69 -22.85 -6.24 15.83
C LEU A 69 -24.32 -6.27 15.46
N ASP A 70 -25.18 -5.73 16.32
CA ASP A 70 -26.58 -5.52 15.99
C ASP A 70 -26.73 -4.59 14.78
N HIS A 71 -27.73 -4.88 13.97
CA HIS A 71 -27.91 -4.23 12.67
C HIS A 71 -28.14 -2.72 12.80
N ASP A 72 -28.97 -2.32 13.75
CA ASP A 72 -29.33 -0.94 14.03
C ASP A 72 -28.13 -0.11 14.52
N VAL A 73 -27.28 -0.69 15.37
CA VAL A 73 -26.03 -0.06 15.83
C VAL A 73 -25.11 0.21 14.65
N LEU A 74 -24.91 -0.77 13.77
CA LEU A 74 -24.07 -0.61 12.58
C LEU A 74 -24.62 0.46 11.62
N LEU A 75 -25.94 0.48 11.41
CA LEU A 75 -26.59 1.49 10.56
C LEU A 75 -26.43 2.90 11.13
N ARG A 76 -26.63 3.09 12.44
CA ARG A 76 -26.44 4.38 13.11
C ARG A 76 -25.04 4.93 12.89
N PHE A 77 -24.01 4.11 13.07
CA PHE A 77 -22.65 4.55 12.80
C PHE A 77 -22.44 4.85 11.30
N ARG A 78 -22.87 3.97 10.39
CA ARG A 78 -22.72 4.22 8.93
C ARG A 78 -23.37 5.51 8.46
N ALA A 79 -24.54 5.85 9.01
CA ALA A 79 -25.25 7.09 8.70
C ALA A 79 -24.46 8.37 9.05
N THR A 80 -23.48 8.28 9.95
CA THR A 80 -22.58 9.42 10.26
C THR A 80 -21.58 9.74 9.13
N GLY A 81 -21.55 8.96 8.05
CA GLY A 81 -20.72 9.23 6.87
C GLY A 81 -19.25 8.82 7.03
N PRO A 82 -18.34 9.41 6.23
CA PRO A 82 -16.92 9.10 6.28
C PRO A 82 -16.34 9.15 7.70
N GLY A 83 -15.50 8.17 8.04
CA GLY A 83 -14.91 8.05 9.38
C GLY A 83 -15.78 7.35 10.43
N TRP A 84 -16.93 6.76 10.06
CA TRP A 84 -17.81 6.09 11.02
C TRP A 84 -17.14 4.96 11.80
N ARG A 85 -16.21 4.22 11.19
CA ARG A 85 -15.43 3.17 11.86
C ARG A 85 -14.52 3.73 12.95
N SER A 86 -13.95 4.92 12.72
CA SER A 86 -13.12 5.61 13.73
C SER A 86 -13.98 6.10 14.89
N ARG A 87 -15.17 6.65 14.62
CA ARG A 87 -16.13 7.05 15.66
C ARG A 87 -16.61 5.85 16.49
N MET A 88 -16.89 4.72 15.84
CA MET A 88 -17.23 3.47 16.51
C MET A 88 -16.09 2.98 17.42
N ASN A 89 -14.85 2.98 16.93
CA ASN A 89 -13.69 2.61 17.74
C ASN A 89 -13.50 3.51 18.97
N GLU A 90 -13.75 4.81 18.83
CA GLU A 90 -13.68 5.76 19.95
C GLU A 90 -14.77 5.49 21.00
N ALA A 91 -15.99 5.17 20.57
CA ALA A 91 -17.06 4.75 21.48
C ALA A 91 -16.70 3.47 22.24
N LEU A 92 -16.15 2.47 21.54
CA LEU A 92 -15.68 1.22 22.16
C LEU A 92 -14.54 1.46 23.15
N ARG A 93 -13.62 2.37 22.84
CA ARG A 93 -12.54 2.75 23.76
C ARG A 93 -13.06 3.36 25.06
N ARG A 94 -14.06 4.25 24.97
CA ARG A 94 -14.68 4.86 26.15
C ARG A 94 -15.39 3.81 26.99
N ALA A 95 -16.21 2.96 26.37
CA ALA A 95 -16.89 1.87 27.06
C ALA A 95 -15.92 0.89 27.72
N ALA A 96 -14.77 0.62 27.10
CA ALA A 96 -13.75 -0.25 27.66
C ALA A 96 -13.07 0.33 28.92
N ALA A 97 -13.06 1.65 29.10
CA ALA A 97 -12.51 2.29 30.30
C ALA A 97 -13.39 2.05 31.55
N ASP A 98 -14.65 1.69 31.36
CA ASP A 98 -15.60 1.41 32.44
C ASP A 98 -15.69 -0.09 32.77
N LEU A 99 -14.94 -0.95 32.06
CA LEU A 99 -14.89 -2.38 32.35
C LEU A 99 -14.03 -2.64 33.59
N PRO A 100 -14.40 -3.64 34.43
CA PRO A 100 -13.55 -4.06 35.53
C PRO A 100 -12.23 -4.66 35.03
N ASP A 101 -11.20 -4.58 35.87
CA ASP A 101 -9.89 -5.20 35.64
C ASP A 101 -9.95 -6.74 35.59
#